data_AF-A0A822D1A9-F1
#
_entry.id   AF-A0A822D1A9-F1
#
_cell.length_a   1.000
_cell.length_b   1.000
_cell.length_c   1.000
_cell.angle_alpha   90.00
_cell.angle_beta   90.00
_cell.angle_gamma   90.00
#
_symmetry.space_group_name_H-M   'P 1'
#
loop_
_entity.id
_entity.type
_entity.pdbx_description
1 polymer ?
#
loop_
_entity_poly.entity_id
_entity_poly.type
_entity_poly.pdbx_seq_one_letter_code
_entity_poly.pdbx_strand_id
1 'polypeptide(L)'
;LYDCHIIHCDVRPKNLMLDRDTNHIKLIDFGFAIAYDEDDDRSTVDIMDPVMYANDKFLDFHLELLTGKGFPYYHYEQTFDLTCTLNIIMSNSNADMKRNIQSINILPDVQKRQLESLKFWQNLKQTNKHYSKLLNLMKQLDESNQSSSFAVLKDEIEKLFNN
;
A
#
# COMPACT_ATOMS: atom_id res chain seq x y z
N LEU A 1 -13.86 3.71 3.35
CA LEU A 1 -13.19 5.02 3.35
C LEU A 1 -13.38 5.71 2.01
N TYR A 2 -13.09 5.00 0.92
CA TYR A 2 -13.38 5.45 -0.45
C TYR A 2 -14.82 5.94 -0.65
N ASP A 3 -15.84 5.15 -0.26
CA ASP A 3 -17.26 5.57 -0.34
C ASP A 3 -17.62 6.80 0.50
N CYS A 4 -16.74 7.19 1.43
CA CYS A 4 -16.89 8.39 2.26
C CYS A 4 -16.04 9.55 1.75
N HIS A 5 -15.41 9.40 0.58
CA HIS A 5 -14.43 10.32 0.00
C HIS A 5 -13.27 10.66 0.93
N ILE A 6 -12.76 9.65 1.66
CA ILE A 6 -11.63 9.79 2.58
C ILE A 6 -10.45 8.93 2.11
N ILE A 7 -9.27 9.55 2.03
CA ILE A 7 -7.99 8.84 1.83
C ILE A 7 -7.21 8.92 3.15
N HIS A 8 -6.75 7.77 3.66
CA HIS A 8 -6.09 7.70 4.98
C HIS A 8 -4.64 8.26 5.00
N CYS A 9 -3.93 8.20 3.86
CA CYS A 9 -2.54 8.62 3.66
C CYS A 9 -1.44 7.93 4.51
N ASP A 10 -1.76 7.25 5.61
CA ASP A 10 -0.78 6.48 6.41
C ASP A 10 -1.22 5.02 6.63
N VAL A 11 -1.61 4.32 5.56
CA VAL A 11 -1.97 2.88 5.64
C VAL A 11 -0.69 2.06 5.78
N ARG A 12 -0.45 1.52 6.98
CA ARG A 12 0.73 0.72 7.31
C ARG A 12 0.49 -0.16 8.53
N PRO A 13 1.32 -1.21 8.78
CA PRO A 13 1.06 -2.16 9.87
C PRO A 13 0.83 -1.56 11.26
N LYS A 14 1.54 -0.48 11.63
CA LYS A 14 1.35 0.20 12.93
C LYS A 14 -0.04 0.83 13.10
N ASN A 15 -0.73 1.11 11.99
CA ASN A 15 -2.04 1.74 11.93
C ASN A 15 -3.15 0.72 11.66
N LEU A 16 -2.83 -0.57 11.71
CA LEU A 16 -3.79 -1.67 11.64
C LEU A 16 -3.90 -2.31 13.02
N MET A 17 -5.06 -2.21 13.65
CA MET A 17 -5.30 -2.77 14.97
C MET A 17 -6.22 -3.99 14.89
N LEU A 18 -5.82 -5.08 15.54
CA LEU A 18 -6.68 -6.26 15.68
C LEU A 18 -7.68 -6.04 16.82
N ASP A 19 -8.96 -6.03 16.49
CA ASP A 19 -10.04 -6.16 17.46
C ASP A 19 -10.15 -7.64 17.85
N ARG A 20 -9.78 -7.97 19.09
CA ARG A 20 -9.74 -9.35 19.58
C ARG A 20 -11.12 -9.96 19.81
N ASP A 21 -12.14 -9.13 19.99
CA ASP A 21 -13.49 -9.61 20.26
C ASP A 21 -14.18 -10.02 18.94
N THR A 22 -13.90 -9.27 17.87
CA THR A 22 -14.49 -9.53 16.54
C THR A 22 -13.56 -10.25 15.56
N ASN A 23 -12.27 -10.40 15.89
CA ASN A 23 -11.22 -10.83 14.98
C ASN A 23 -11.12 -9.99 13.69
N HIS A 24 -11.63 -8.75 13.72
CA HIS A 24 -11.53 -7.83 12.60
C HIS A 24 -10.31 -6.91 12.73
N ILE A 25 -9.75 -6.51 11.59
CA ILE A 25 -8.75 -5.45 11.55
C ILE A 25 -9.46 -4.10 11.43
N LYS A 26 -9.09 -3.16 12.27
CA LYS A 26 -9.52 -1.76 12.22
C LYS A 26 -8.34 -0.90 11.78
N LEU A 27 -8.59 -0.04 10.80
CA LEU A 27 -7.68 1.03 10.44
C LEU A 27 -7.81 2.15 11.49
N ILE A 28 -6.67 2.58 12.03
CA ILE A 28 -6.57 3.61 13.07
C ILE A 28 -5.61 4.71 12.63
N ASP A 29 -5.59 5.82 13.38
CA ASP A 29 -4.69 6.97 13.17
C ASP A 29 -4.94 7.74 11.85
N PHE A 30 -6.04 8.49 11.85
CA PHE A 30 -6.45 9.38 10.75
C PHE A 30 -5.75 10.75 10.80
N GLY A 31 -4.65 10.89 11.54
CA GLY A 31 -3.95 12.18 11.68
C GLY A 31 -3.44 12.79 10.38
N PHE A 32 -3.33 11.96 9.32
CA PHE A 32 -2.95 12.36 7.97
C PHE A 32 -4.05 12.16 6.94
N ALA A 33 -5.25 11.77 7.37
CA ALA A 33 -6.34 11.50 6.45
C ALA A 33 -6.84 12.80 5.83
N ILE A 34 -7.21 12.73 4.55
CA ILE A 34 -7.80 13.83 3.81
C ILE A 34 -9.20 13.46 3.30
N ALA A 35 -10.04 14.45 3.15
CA ALA A 35 -11.25 14.36 2.34
C ALA A 35 -10.93 14.79 0.91
N TYR A 36 -11.48 14.10 -0.08
CA TYR A 36 -11.42 14.52 -1.48
C TYR A 36 -12.84 14.73 -2.03
N ASP A 37 -12.95 15.43 -3.14
CA ASP A 37 -14.21 15.60 -3.87
C ASP A 37 -13.97 15.06 -5.28
N GLU A 38 -14.81 14.13 -5.74
CA GLU A 38 -14.69 13.52 -7.07
C GLU A 38 -14.89 14.54 -8.19
N ASP A 39 -15.61 15.62 -7.89
CA ASP A 39 -15.88 16.72 -8.83
C ASP A 39 -14.84 17.86 -8.73
N ASP A 40 -13.93 17.82 -7.74
CA ASP A 40 -12.86 18.79 -7.58
C ASP A 40 -11.51 18.20 -8.05
N ASP A 41 -11.10 18.62 -9.25
CA ASP A 41 -9.75 18.36 -9.81
C ASP A 41 -8.61 18.88 -8.91
N ARG A 42 -8.91 19.57 -7.80
CA ARG A 42 -7.94 20.20 -6.89
C ARG A 42 -7.85 19.58 -5.50
N SER A 43 -8.23 18.33 -5.29
CA SER A 43 -7.90 17.64 -4.04
C SER A 43 -6.39 17.38 -3.93
N THR A 44 -5.62 18.41 -3.56
CA THR A 44 -4.19 18.32 -3.27
C THR A 44 -3.99 17.63 -1.92
N VAL A 45 -3.21 16.56 -1.90
CA VAL A 45 -2.89 15.82 -0.68
C VAL A 45 -1.52 16.28 -0.18
N ASP A 46 -1.43 16.77 1.06
CA ASP A 46 -0.15 16.89 1.72
C ASP A 46 0.39 15.48 1.99
N ILE A 47 1.35 15.04 1.17
CA ILE A 47 1.89 13.69 1.26
C ILE A 47 2.90 13.60 2.42
N MET A 48 2.67 12.63 3.29
CA MET A 48 3.43 12.39 4.52
C MET A 48 4.27 11.09 4.47
N ASP A 49 5.08 10.93 5.50
CA ASP A 49 6.41 10.34 5.47
C ASP A 49 6.49 8.85 5.84
N PRO A 50 5.50 8.00 5.49
CA PRO A 50 5.91 7.02 4.49
C PRO A 50 4.78 6.52 3.58
N VAL A 51 4.93 6.86 2.30
CA VAL A 51 4.36 6.14 1.15
C VAL A 51 5.01 4.77 0.91
N MET A 52 5.64 4.19 1.94
CA MET A 52 6.46 2.96 1.88
C MET A 52 5.70 1.79 1.28
N TYR A 53 4.39 1.68 1.51
CA TYR A 53 3.59 0.57 0.99
C TYR A 53 2.78 0.99 -0.24
N ALA A 54 2.89 2.23 -0.72
CA ALA A 54 2.10 2.72 -1.83
C ALA A 54 2.38 1.98 -3.15
N ASN A 55 1.50 2.16 -4.12
CA ASN A 55 1.72 1.68 -5.48
C ASN A 55 2.83 2.48 -6.19
N ASP A 56 3.36 1.96 -7.31
CA ASP A 56 4.48 2.63 -8.00
C ASP A 56 4.05 3.99 -8.55
N LYS A 57 2.82 4.10 -9.10
CA LYS A 57 2.31 5.36 -9.65
C LYS A 57 2.30 6.49 -8.61
N PHE A 58 1.87 6.20 -7.39
CA PHE A 58 1.81 7.16 -6.30
C PHE A 58 3.20 7.51 -5.79
N LEU A 59 4.10 6.53 -5.77
CA LEU A 59 5.47 6.73 -5.35
C LEU A 59 6.28 7.53 -6.38
N ASP A 60 6.08 7.26 -7.67
CA ASP A 60 6.60 8.04 -8.80
C ASP A 60 6.08 9.47 -8.74
N PHE A 61 4.76 9.65 -8.60
CA PHE A 61 4.13 10.96 -8.40
C PHE A 61 4.75 11.73 -7.23
N HIS A 62 4.92 11.06 -6.08
CA HIS A 62 5.47 11.71 -4.91
C HIS A 62 6.94 12.11 -5.08
N LEU A 63 7.73 11.28 -5.76
CA LEU A 63 9.12 11.60 -6.11
C LEU A 63 9.21 12.77 -7.10
N GLU A 64 8.31 12.85 -8.07
CA GLU A 64 8.22 13.99 -8.99
C GLU A 64 7.91 15.29 -8.22
N LEU A 65 7.02 15.24 -7.23
CA LEU A 65 6.76 16.38 -6.36
C LEU A 65 7.97 16.82 -5.56
N LEU A 66 8.65 15.90 -4.88
CA LEU A 66 9.83 16.22 -4.08
C LEU A 66 11.00 16.74 -4.92
N THR A 67 11.08 16.33 -6.20
CA THR A 67 12.12 16.77 -7.12
C THR A 67 11.74 18.05 -7.89
N GLY A 68 10.57 18.64 -7.61
CA GLY A 68 10.08 19.85 -8.27
C GLY A 68 9.69 19.65 -9.73
N LYS A 69 9.38 18.40 -10.13
CA LYS A 69 9.04 18.00 -11.50
C LYS A 69 7.55 17.71 -11.71
N GLY A 70 6.80 17.48 -10.63
CA GLY A 70 5.39 17.08 -10.68
C GLY A 70 4.42 18.22 -10.39
N PHE A 71 3.18 18.05 -10.82
CA PHE A 71 2.06 18.89 -10.39
C PHE A 71 1.50 18.36 -9.06
N PRO A 72 0.95 19.21 -8.16
CA PRO A 72 0.46 18.80 -6.83
C PRO A 72 -0.81 17.93 -6.82
N TYR A 73 -1.16 17.31 -7.95
CA TYR A 73 -2.43 16.61 -8.14
C TYR A 73 -2.20 15.15 -8.50
N TYR A 74 -2.66 14.23 -7.65
CA TYR A 74 -2.71 12.81 -7.92
C TYR A 74 -4.16 12.36 -8.03
N HIS A 75 -4.52 11.77 -9.17
CA HIS A 75 -5.81 11.09 -9.30
C HIS A 75 -5.74 9.75 -8.58
N TYR A 76 -6.50 9.64 -7.50
CA TYR A 76 -6.58 8.40 -6.73
C TYR A 76 -7.22 7.29 -7.58
N GLU A 77 -6.57 6.13 -7.64
CA GLU A 77 -7.08 4.95 -8.35
C GLU A 77 -7.45 3.87 -7.33
N GLN A 78 -8.59 3.18 -7.51
CA GLN A 78 -8.99 2.05 -6.65
C GLN A 78 -7.91 0.95 -6.54
N THR A 79 -7.08 0.78 -7.58
CA THR A 79 -5.95 -0.17 -7.56
C THR A 79 -4.85 0.19 -6.57
N PHE A 80 -4.83 1.43 -6.07
CA PHE A 80 -3.97 1.88 -4.99
C PHE A 80 -4.15 1.04 -3.74
N ASP A 81 -5.39 0.86 -3.30
CA ASP A 81 -5.70 0.12 -2.07
C ASP A 81 -5.30 -1.35 -2.16
N LEU A 82 -5.55 -2.00 -3.31
CA LEU A 82 -5.17 -3.39 -3.54
C LEU A 82 -3.65 -3.57 -3.54
N THR A 83 -2.93 -2.67 -4.22
CA THR A 83 -1.47 -2.74 -4.28
C THR A 83 -0.84 -2.44 -2.93
N CYS A 84 -1.38 -1.46 -2.20
CA CYS A 84 -0.94 -1.12 -0.85
C CYS A 84 -1.14 -2.28 0.12
N THR A 85 -2.33 -2.88 0.08
CA THR A 85 -2.67 -4.07 0.87
C THR A 85 -1.73 -5.24 0.54
N LEU A 86 -1.47 -5.49 -0.74
CA LEU A 86 -0.54 -6.54 -1.15
C LEU A 86 0.88 -6.29 -0.64
N ASN A 87 1.39 -5.06 -0.75
CA ASN A 87 2.70 -4.67 -0.25
C ASN A 87 2.81 -4.89 1.28
N ILE A 88 1.75 -4.59 2.04
CA ILE A 88 1.67 -4.88 3.47
C ILE A 88 1.71 -6.39 3.74
N ILE A 89 0.92 -7.18 3.01
CA ILE A 89 0.90 -8.65 3.16
C ILE A 89 2.28 -9.24 2.87
N MET A 90 2.88 -8.89 1.73
CA MET A 90 4.19 -9.41 1.30
C MET A 90 5.28 -9.09 2.32
N SER A 91 5.32 -7.83 2.79
CA SER A 91 6.33 -7.39 3.76
C SER A 91 6.21 -8.04 5.13
N ASN A 92 5.01 -8.43 5.55
CA ASN A 92 4.79 -9.07 6.84
C ASN A 92 4.89 -10.61 6.77
N SER A 93 4.73 -11.19 5.59
CA SER A 93 4.78 -12.64 5.37
C SER A 93 6.19 -13.16 5.03
N ASN A 94 7.14 -12.27 4.71
CA ASN A 94 8.53 -12.64 4.38
C ASN A 94 9.54 -11.87 5.24
N ALA A 95 10.38 -12.59 5.98
CA ALA A 95 11.34 -11.99 6.91
C ALA A 95 12.43 -11.15 6.22
N ASP A 96 12.88 -11.55 5.03
CA ASP A 96 13.89 -10.81 4.27
C ASP A 96 13.31 -9.50 3.72
N MET A 97 12.07 -9.55 3.20
CA MET A 97 11.34 -8.35 2.79
C MET A 97 11.13 -7.40 3.96
N LYS A 98 10.75 -7.93 5.13
CA LYS A 98 10.60 -7.15 6.36
C LYS A 98 11.90 -6.43 6.74
N ARG A 99 13.04 -7.13 6.71
CA ARG A 99 14.36 -6.55 7.01
C ARG A 99 14.75 -5.47 5.99
N ASN A 100 14.50 -5.67 4.70
CA ASN A 100 14.76 -4.67 3.66
C ASN A 100 13.89 -3.42 3.84
N ILE A 101 12.61 -3.58 4.16
CA ILE A 101 11.73 -2.44 4.44
C ILE A 101 12.17 -1.71 5.72
N GLN A 102 12.60 -2.44 6.75
CA GLN A 102 13.14 -1.82 7.96
C GLN A 102 14.43 -1.04 7.70
N SER A 103 15.33 -1.55 6.86
CA SER A 103 16.57 -0.84 6.50
C SER A 103 16.30 0.43 5.69
N ILE A 104 15.28 0.42 4.83
CA ILE A 104 14.82 1.64 4.13
C ILE A 104 14.22 2.63 5.14
N ASN A 105 13.38 2.17 6.07
CA ASN A 105 12.72 3.04 7.06
C ASN A 105 13.68 3.83 7.96
N ILE A 106 14.88 3.30 8.23
CA ILE A 106 15.87 3.98 9.10
C ILE A 106 16.75 4.98 8.36
N LEU A 107 16.63 5.10 7.03
CA LEU A 107 17.38 6.12 6.30
C LEU A 107 16.94 7.50 6.77
N PRO A 108 17.88 8.42 7.07
CA PRO A 108 17.55 9.71 7.69
C PRO A 108 16.83 10.66 6.72
N ASP A 109 17.10 10.53 5.43
CA ASP A 109 16.60 11.43 4.39
C ASP A 109 15.29 10.90 3.77
N VAL A 110 14.28 11.75 3.74
CA VAL A 110 12.92 11.47 3.22
C VAL A 110 12.99 11.07 1.74
N GLN A 111 13.70 11.86 0.93
CA GLN A 111 13.80 11.63 -0.51
C GLN A 111 14.49 10.29 -0.80
N LYS A 112 15.55 9.98 -0.04
CA LYS A 112 16.26 8.71 -0.11
C LYS A 112 15.37 7.55 0.30
N ARG A 113 14.57 7.67 1.37
CA ARG A 113 13.60 6.62 1.77
C ARG A 113 12.65 6.28 0.64
N GLN A 114 12.11 7.30 -0.03
CA GLN A 114 11.14 7.12 -1.11
C GLN A 114 11.77 6.53 -2.36
N LEU A 115 12.96 7.01 -2.75
CA LEU A 115 13.68 6.48 -3.89
C LEU A 115 14.05 5.01 -3.70
N GLU A 116 14.54 4.64 -2.51
CA GLU A 116 14.86 3.26 -2.21
C GLU A 116 13.61 2.38 -2.08
N SER A 117 12.49 2.93 -1.58
CA SER A 117 11.19 2.25 -1.60
C SER A 117 10.74 1.96 -3.04
N LEU A 118 10.91 2.92 -3.95
CA LEU A 118 10.49 2.77 -5.36
C LEU A 118 11.28 1.65 -6.03
N LYS A 119 12.61 1.72 -5.91
CA LYS A 119 13.49 0.69 -6.45
C LYS A 119 13.16 -0.68 -5.89
N PHE A 120 12.90 -0.77 -4.58
CA PHE A 120 12.55 -2.02 -3.92
C PHE A 120 11.27 -2.63 -4.51
N TRP A 121 10.18 -1.86 -4.60
CA TRP A 121 8.91 -2.38 -5.11
C TRP A 121 8.94 -2.67 -6.60
N GLN A 122 9.58 -1.81 -7.41
CA GLN A 122 9.76 -2.06 -8.84
C GLN A 122 10.53 -3.36 -9.07
N ASN A 123 11.66 -3.55 -8.38
CA ASN A 123 12.45 -4.77 -8.48
C ASN A 123 11.65 -6.00 -8.00
N LEU A 124 10.93 -5.89 -6.89
CA LEU A 124 10.10 -6.99 -6.38
C LEU A 124 9.03 -7.39 -7.39
N LYS A 125 8.31 -6.43 -7.97
CA LYS A 125 7.26 -6.67 -8.96
C LYS A 125 7.77 -7.35 -10.23
N GLN A 126 8.98 -6.97 -10.67
CA GLN A 126 9.61 -7.54 -11.87
C GLN A 126 10.17 -8.94 -11.63
N THR A 127 10.78 -9.18 -10.47
CA THR A 127 11.50 -10.43 -10.18
C THR A 127 10.65 -11.49 -9.50
N ASN A 128 9.62 -11.08 -8.76
CA ASN A 128 8.75 -11.99 -8.03
C ASN A 128 7.56 -12.41 -8.89
N LYS A 129 7.69 -13.58 -9.53
CA LYS A 129 6.63 -14.22 -10.33
C LYS A 129 5.28 -14.37 -9.61
N HIS A 130 5.27 -14.29 -8.28
CA HIS A 130 4.07 -14.44 -7.46
C HIS A 130 3.34 -13.13 -7.20
N TYR A 131 4.02 -11.98 -7.36
CA TYR A 131 3.41 -10.67 -7.12
C TYR A 131 2.19 -10.45 -8.03
N SER A 132 2.35 -10.64 -9.34
CA SER A 132 1.26 -10.48 -10.31
C SER A 132 0.14 -11.50 -10.09
N LYS A 133 0.47 -12.73 -9.67
CA LYS A 133 -0.52 -13.77 -9.34
C LYS A 133 -1.39 -13.33 -8.16
N LEU A 134 -0.76 -12.87 -7.07
CA LEU A 134 -1.46 -12.39 -5.88
C LEU A 134 -2.29 -11.15 -6.15
N LEU A 135 -1.76 -10.19 -6.92
CA LEU A 135 -2.51 -8.99 -7.29
C LEU A 135 -3.75 -9.32 -8.11
N ASN A 136 -3.65 -10.25 -9.06
CA ASN A 136 -4.80 -10.71 -9.85
C ASN A 136 -5.82 -11.46 -8.99
N LEU A 137 -5.35 -12.29 -8.06
CA LEU A 137 -6.24 -12.96 -7.11
C LEU A 137 -7.00 -11.92 -6.29
N MET A 138 -6.31 -10.96 -5.66
CA MET A 138 -6.95 -9.91 -4.85
C MET A 138 -8.02 -9.12 -5.62
N LYS A 139 -7.78 -8.81 -6.91
CA LYS A 139 -8.80 -8.19 -7.78
C LYS A 139 -10.07 -9.05 -7.93
N GLN A 140 -9.90 -10.36 -8.17
CA GLN A 140 -11.03 -11.29 -8.28
C GLN A 140 -11.80 -11.44 -6.96
N LEU A 141 -11.12 -11.30 -5.82
CA LEU A 141 -11.78 -11.36 -4.50
C LEU A 141 -12.58 -10.09 -4.21
N ASP A 142 -12.06 -8.92 -4.60
CA ASP A 142 -12.75 -7.63 -4.52
C ASP A 142 -14.06 -7.63 -5.33
N GLU A 143 -14.04 -8.30 -6.49
CA GLU A 143 -15.21 -8.44 -7.36
C GLU A 143 -16.24 -9.48 -6.87
N SER A 144 -15.84 -10.48 -6.07
CA SER A 144 -16.68 -11.65 -5.75
C SER A 144 -17.42 -11.59 -4.41
N ASN A 145 -17.05 -10.69 -3.49
CA ASN A 145 -17.74 -10.38 -2.23
C ASN A 145 -18.14 -11.61 -1.35
N GLN A 146 -17.41 -12.73 -1.45
CA GLN A 146 -17.70 -13.98 -0.73
C GLN A 146 -16.67 -14.29 0.37
N SER A 147 -17.10 -14.72 1.55
CA SER A 147 -16.20 -15.05 2.68
C SER A 147 -15.24 -16.23 2.39
N SER A 148 -15.57 -17.10 1.43
CA SER A 148 -14.70 -18.17 0.93
C SER A 148 -13.44 -17.65 0.22
N SER A 149 -13.50 -16.43 -0.33
CA SER A 149 -12.42 -15.76 -1.04
C SER A 149 -11.20 -15.48 -0.17
N PHE A 150 -11.39 -15.17 1.12
CA PHE A 150 -10.28 -14.94 2.06
C PHE A 150 -9.50 -16.22 2.41
N ALA A 151 -10.19 -17.36 2.51
CA ALA A 151 -9.54 -18.65 2.76
C ALA A 151 -8.62 -19.04 1.58
N VAL A 152 -9.06 -18.77 0.34
CA VAL A 152 -8.26 -18.97 -0.87
C VAL A 152 -7.04 -18.03 -0.89
N LEU A 153 -7.22 -16.75 -0.54
CA LEU A 153 -6.10 -15.81 -0.46
C LEU A 153 -5.04 -16.25 0.56
N LYS A 154 -5.50 -16.67 1.75
CA LYS A 154 -4.62 -17.13 2.82
C LYS A 154 -3.82 -18.36 2.41
N ASP A 155 -4.49 -19.39 1.88
CA ASP A 155 -3.86 -20.63 1.44
C ASP A 155 -2.83 -20.38 0.33
N GLU A 156 -3.14 -19.48 -0.61
CA GLU A 156 -2.18 -19.08 -1.66
C GLU A 156 -1.01 -18.28 -1.08
N ILE A 157 -1.22 -17.35 -0.15
CA ILE A 157 -0.12 -16.66 0.55
C ILE A 157 0.78 -17.68 1.26
N GLU A 158 0.20 -18.61 2.02
CA GLU A 158 0.95 -19.62 2.76
C GLU A 158 1.78 -20.53 1.84
N LYS A 159 1.21 -21.01 0.73
CA LYS A 159 1.95 -21.79 -0.30
C LYS A 159 3.12 -21.03 -0.92
N LEU A 160 3.00 -19.71 -1.02
CA LEU A 160 4.00 -18.87 -1.66
C LEU A 160 5.19 -18.55 -0.76
N PHE A 161 4.98 -18.50 0.56
CA PHE A 161 6.02 -18.14 1.52
C PHE A 161 6.59 -19.34 2.31
N ASN A 162 5.96 -20.50 2.26
CA ASN A 162 6.40 -21.72 2.96
C ASN A 162 7.14 -22.74 2.07
N ASN A 163 7.86 -22.31 1.03
CA ASN A 163 8.80 -23.17 0.29
C ASN A 163 10.24 -23.01 0.79
#